data_AF-A0A316JHM7-F1
#
_entry.id   AF-A0A316JHM7-F1
#
_cell.length_a   1.000
_cell.length_b   1.000
_cell.length_c   1.000
_cell.angle_alpha   90.00
_cell.angle_beta   90.00
_cell.angle_gamma   90.00
#
_symmetry.space_group_name_H-M   'P 1'
#
loop_
_entity.id
_entity.type
_entity.pdbx_description
1 polymer ?
#
loop_
_entity_poly.entity_id
_entity_poly.type
_entity_poly.pdbx_seq_one_letter_code
_entity_poly.pdbx_strand_id
1 'polypeptide(L)'
;MQPENLANAPRCGAKTRSGAECRSPAVRGKRRCRMHGGTNSGAPKGNRNAWKHGDRSAEAEEQLKVITENSRILRLLDKVRQGVKLRSDEMDEIIFYLR
;
A
#
# COMPACT_ATOMS: atom_id res chain seq x y z
N MET A 1 15.49 -18.25 33.75
CA MET A 1 15.51 -16.79 33.50
C MET A 1 15.42 -16.55 31.99
N GLN A 2 14.71 -15.51 31.55
CA GLN A 2 14.80 -15.08 30.15
C GLN A 2 16.19 -14.46 29.94
N PRO A 3 16.88 -14.74 28.83
CA PRO A 3 18.17 -14.13 28.54
C PRO A 3 18.03 -12.61 28.36
N GLU A 4 19.03 -11.83 28.78
CA GLU A 4 18.97 -10.36 28.86
C GLU A 4 18.58 -9.70 27.54
N ASN A 5 19.04 -10.24 26.43
CA ASN A 5 18.69 -9.76 25.08
C ASN A 5 17.17 -9.82 24.80
N LEU A 6 16.45 -10.81 25.34
CA LEU A 6 15.00 -10.93 25.22
C LEU A 6 14.26 -10.10 26.27
N ALA A 7 14.88 -9.82 27.42
CA ALA A 7 14.33 -8.91 28.43
C ALA A 7 14.32 -7.46 27.93
N ASN A 8 15.37 -7.04 27.24
CA ASN A 8 15.52 -5.68 26.71
C ASN A 8 14.86 -5.46 25.33
N ALA A 9 14.35 -6.51 24.68
CA ALA A 9 13.68 -6.39 23.40
C ALA A 9 12.30 -5.68 23.53
N PRO A 10 11.89 -4.88 22.52
CA PRO A 10 10.57 -4.27 22.51
C PRO A 10 9.46 -5.34 22.52
N ARG A 11 8.33 -5.03 23.15
CA ARG A 11 7.21 -5.97 23.28
C ARG A 11 6.35 -5.97 22.02
N CYS A 12 5.80 -7.13 21.69
CA CYS A 12 5.03 -7.33 20.45
C CYS A 12 3.79 -6.44 20.33
N GLY A 13 3.04 -6.22 21.42
CA GLY A 13 1.85 -5.37 21.44
C GLY A 13 0.70 -5.82 20.51
N ALA A 14 0.70 -7.06 20.03
CA ALA A 14 -0.42 -7.58 19.24
C ALA A 14 -1.56 -7.97 20.16
N LYS A 15 -2.81 -7.77 19.74
CA LYS A 15 -3.98 -8.18 20.52
C LYS A 15 -4.03 -9.72 20.59
N THR A 16 -4.00 -10.25 21.80
CA THR A 16 -4.11 -11.69 22.07
C THR A 16 -5.57 -12.12 22.04
N ARG A 17 -5.83 -13.44 22.10
CA ARG A 17 -7.21 -13.98 22.13
C ARG A 17 -8.03 -13.50 23.32
N SER A 18 -7.38 -13.20 24.46
CA SER A 18 -8.04 -12.63 25.64
C SER A 18 -8.25 -11.11 25.55
N GLY A 19 -7.86 -10.48 24.44
CA GLY A 19 -7.99 -9.05 24.23
C GLY A 19 -6.85 -8.20 24.78
N ALA A 20 -5.96 -8.76 25.61
CA ALA A 20 -4.80 -8.06 26.14
C ALA A 20 -3.65 -7.97 25.11
N GLU A 21 -2.72 -7.04 25.33
CA GLU A 21 -1.53 -6.90 24.49
C GLU A 21 -0.50 -8.00 24.71
N CYS A 22 0.12 -8.47 23.62
CA CYS A 22 1.17 -9.47 23.66
C CYS A 22 2.47 -8.92 24.27
N ARG A 23 2.89 -9.52 25.40
CA ARG A 23 4.12 -9.19 26.13
C ARG A 23 5.37 -9.97 25.69
N SER A 24 5.24 -10.84 24.67
CA SER A 24 6.39 -11.55 24.11
C SER A 24 7.37 -10.57 23.45
N PRO A 25 8.69 -10.84 23.51
CA PRO A 25 9.69 -10.01 22.83
C PRO A 25 9.47 -10.05 21.31
N ALA A 26 9.60 -8.91 20.65
CA ALA A 26 9.57 -8.82 19.20
C ALA A 26 10.81 -9.49 18.59
N VAL A 27 10.66 -10.01 17.38
CA VAL A 27 11.79 -10.51 16.61
C VAL A 27 12.73 -9.35 16.27
N ARG A 28 14.05 -9.56 16.31
CA ARG A 28 15.05 -8.53 16.03
C ARG A 28 14.74 -7.83 14.69
N GLY A 29 14.66 -6.50 14.72
CA GLY A 29 14.35 -5.67 13.54
C GLY A 29 12.89 -5.71 13.08
N LYS A 30 11.97 -6.28 13.88
CA LYS A 30 10.55 -6.38 13.56
C LYS A 30 9.71 -5.85 14.72
N ARG A 31 8.43 -5.54 14.42
CA ARG A 31 7.48 -5.00 15.40
C ARG A 31 6.72 -6.07 16.19
N ARG A 32 6.73 -7.33 15.75
CA ARG A 32 5.91 -8.41 16.31
C ARG A 32 6.77 -9.58 16.76
N CYS A 33 6.27 -10.39 17.69
CA CYS A 33 6.93 -11.63 18.13
C CYS A 33 6.74 -12.75 17.10
N ARG A 34 7.48 -13.85 17.28
CA ARG A 34 7.38 -15.05 16.42
C ARG A 34 5.93 -15.53 16.22
N MET A 35 5.13 -15.50 17.28
CA MET A 35 3.73 -15.97 17.26
C MET A 35 2.76 -15.00 16.57
N HIS A 36 3.09 -13.72 16.46
CA HIS A 36 2.22 -12.69 15.87
C HIS A 36 2.80 -12.12 14.56
N GLY A 37 3.45 -12.98 13.77
CA GLY A 37 3.93 -12.62 12.43
C GLY A 37 5.32 -11.98 12.37
N GLY A 38 6.07 -11.95 13.47
CA GLY A 38 7.43 -11.40 13.48
C GLY A 38 8.40 -12.13 12.55
N THR A 39 8.17 -13.42 12.27
CA THR A 39 8.95 -14.21 11.32
C THR A 39 8.36 -14.22 9.92
N ASN A 40 7.16 -13.66 9.73
CA ASN A 40 6.43 -13.77 8.48
C ASN A 40 6.33 -12.38 7.84
N SER A 41 7.18 -12.10 6.85
CA SER A 41 7.20 -10.81 6.15
C SER A 41 6.01 -10.58 5.20
N GLY A 42 5.10 -11.55 5.10
CA GLY A 42 4.10 -11.59 4.05
C GLY A 42 4.70 -12.02 2.71
N ALA A 43 3.84 -12.12 1.70
CA ALA A 43 4.27 -12.41 0.34
C ALA A 43 5.15 -11.27 -0.21
N PRO A 44 6.20 -11.58 -0.99
CA PRO A 44 6.98 -10.55 -1.67
C PRO A 44 6.09 -9.76 -2.65
N LYS A 45 6.45 -8.49 -2.89
CA LYS A 45 5.78 -7.67 -3.91
C LYS A 45 5.88 -8.38 -5.26
N GLY A 46 4.77 -8.50 -5.98
CA GLY A 46 4.70 -9.23 -7.26
C GLY A 46 4.62 -10.75 -7.15
N ASN A 47 4.36 -11.32 -5.97
CA ASN A 47 4.11 -12.76 -5.83
C ASN A 47 2.90 -13.21 -6.68
N ARG A 48 3.12 -14.21 -7.55
CA ARG A 48 2.12 -14.77 -8.46
C ARG A 48 1.27 -15.88 -7.84
N ASN A 49 1.72 -16.46 -6.71
CA ASN A 49 1.08 -17.63 -6.10
C ASN A 49 -0.32 -17.36 -5.54
N ALA A 50 -0.67 -16.09 -5.30
CA ALA A 50 -1.98 -15.68 -4.78
C ALA A 50 -2.90 -15.07 -5.86
N TRP A 51 -2.51 -15.13 -7.13
CA TRP A 51 -3.32 -14.58 -8.22
C TRP A 51 -4.54 -15.46 -8.47
N LYS A 52 -5.73 -14.85 -8.48
CA LYS A 52 -6.98 -15.52 -8.82
C LYS A 52 -7.39 -15.28 -10.27
N HIS A 53 -7.23 -14.04 -10.76
CA HIS A 53 -7.68 -13.61 -12.09
C HIS A 53 -6.62 -12.83 -12.88
N GLY A 54 -5.39 -12.65 -12.35
CA GLY A 54 -4.32 -11.93 -13.03
C GLY A 54 -4.36 -10.39 -12.90
N ASP A 55 -5.49 -9.81 -12.50
CA ASP A 55 -5.70 -8.35 -12.34
C ASP A 55 -4.79 -7.64 -11.32
N ARG A 56 -3.98 -8.40 -10.59
CA ARG A 56 -2.99 -7.88 -9.62
C ARG A 56 -1.55 -8.15 -10.06
N SER A 57 -1.36 -8.42 -11.36
CA SER A 57 -0.04 -8.48 -11.95
C SER A 57 0.59 -7.09 -11.97
N ALA A 58 1.93 -7.03 -11.96
CA ALA A 58 2.63 -5.75 -12.07
C ALA A 58 2.28 -5.02 -13.38
N GLU A 59 2.06 -5.78 -14.46
CA GLU A 59 1.61 -5.26 -15.74
C GLU A 59 0.19 -4.68 -15.66
N ALA A 60 -0.76 -5.40 -15.06
CA ALA A 60 -2.12 -4.91 -14.87
C ALA A 60 -2.15 -3.65 -13.98
N GLU A 61 -1.36 -3.64 -12.90
CA GLU A 61 -1.22 -2.46 -12.04
C GLU A 61 -0.65 -1.25 -12.81
N GLU A 62 0.31 -1.45 -13.71
CA GLU A 62 0.86 -0.38 -14.53
C GLU A 62 -0.14 0.12 -15.58
N GLN A 63 -0.83 -0.78 -16.27
CA GLN A 63 -1.88 -0.44 -17.22
C GLN A 63 -2.99 0.38 -16.56
N LEU A 64 -3.40 0.00 -15.34
CA LEU A 64 -4.43 0.73 -14.59
C LEU A 64 -4.02 2.16 -14.23
N LYS A 65 -2.74 2.44 -13.96
CA LYS A 65 -2.27 3.82 -13.71
C LYS A 65 -2.45 4.69 -14.95
N VAL A 66 -2.00 4.19 -16.10
CA VAL A 66 -2.13 4.89 -17.39
C VAL A 66 -3.61 5.12 -17.71
N ILE A 67 -4.46 4.11 -17.53
CA ILE A 67 -5.91 4.24 -17.75
C ILE A 67 -6.52 5.29 -16.80
N THR A 68 -6.10 5.32 -15.54
CA THR A 68 -6.61 6.28 -14.55
C THR A 68 -6.19 7.71 -14.89
N GLU A 69 -4.94 7.90 -15.30
CA GLU A 69 -4.41 9.18 -15.76
C GLU A 69 -5.12 9.68 -17.01
N ASN A 70 -5.26 8.82 -18.03
CA ASN A 70 -6.03 9.13 -19.24
C ASN A 70 -7.48 9.47 -18.91
N SER A 71 -8.12 8.72 -18.01
CA SER A 71 -9.49 9.00 -17.57
C SER A 71 -9.63 10.37 -16.92
N ARG A 72 -8.59 10.83 -16.21
CA ARG A 72 -8.57 12.17 -15.60
C ARG A 72 -8.51 13.25 -16.67
N ILE A 73 -7.59 13.14 -17.63
CA ILE A 73 -7.47 14.08 -18.75
C ILE A 73 -8.74 14.12 -19.59
N LEU A 74 -9.32 12.95 -19.93
CA LEU A 74 -10.57 12.87 -20.69
C LEU A 74 -11.72 13.62 -20.02
N ARG A 75 -11.83 13.58 -18.68
CA ARG A 75 -12.82 14.37 -17.94
C ARG A 75 -12.57 15.87 -18.05
N LEU A 76 -11.31 16.30 -18.03
CA LEU A 76 -10.97 17.71 -18.17
C LEU A 76 -11.29 18.20 -19.59
N LEU A 77 -11.02 17.40 -20.62
CA LEU A 77 -11.40 17.70 -22.00
C LEU A 77 -12.92 17.77 -22.18
N ASP A 78 -13.68 16.91 -21.52
CA ASP A 78 -15.16 16.98 -21.54
C ASP A 78 -15.68 18.27 -20.88
N LYS A 79 -15.07 18.73 -19.79
CA LYS A 79 -15.38 20.05 -19.20
C LYS A 79 -15.14 21.19 -20.19
N VAL A 80 -14.00 21.17 -20.88
CA VAL A 80 -13.68 22.17 -21.93
C VAL A 80 -14.73 22.13 -23.03
N ARG A 81 -15.09 20.93 -23.50
CA ARG A 81 -16.13 20.74 -24.53
C ARG A 81 -17.48 21.31 -24.09
N GLN A 82 -17.84 21.15 -22.81
CA GLN A 82 -19.08 21.68 -22.24
C GLN A 82 -19.02 23.20 -21.95
N GLY A 83 -17.90 23.85 -22.21
CA GLY A 83 -17.69 25.27 -21.89
C GLY A 83 -17.55 25.54 -20.38
N VAL A 84 -17.33 24.51 -19.58
CA VAL A 84 -17.10 24.66 -18.13
C VAL A 84 -15.70 25.23 -17.91
N LYS A 85 -15.63 26.33 -17.15
CA LYS A 85 -14.35 26.96 -16.81
C LYS A 85 -13.54 26.01 -15.91
N LEU A 86 -12.34 25.66 -16.37
CA LEU A 86 -11.38 24.90 -15.57
C LEU A 86 -10.81 25.75 -14.45
N ARG A 87 -10.48 25.11 -13.34
CA ARG A 87 -9.64 25.74 -12.31
C ARG A 87 -8.21 25.90 -12.82
N SER A 88 -7.40 26.70 -12.13
CA SER A 88 -5.99 26.93 -12.51
C SER A 88 -5.19 25.63 -12.51
N ASP A 89 -5.36 24.78 -11.48
CA ASP A 89 -4.69 23.47 -11.37
C ASP A 89 -5.08 22.51 -12.51
N GLU A 90 -6.35 22.54 -12.92
CA GLU A 90 -6.84 21.73 -14.04
C GLU A 90 -6.32 22.23 -15.38
N MET A 91 -6.17 23.55 -15.54
CA MET A 91 -5.60 24.16 -16.73
C MET A 91 -4.10 23.80 -16.86
N ASP A 92 -3.35 23.89 -15.76
CA ASP A 92 -1.94 23.52 -15.71
C ASP A 92 -1.75 22.03 -16.06
N GLU A 93 -2.64 21.16 -15.57
CA GLU A 93 -2.63 19.72 -15.86
C GLU A 93 -2.86 19.44 -17.36
N ILE A 94 -3.82 20.10 -18.01
CA ILE A 94 -4.03 19.95 -19.46
C ILE A 94 -2.82 20.49 -20.23
N ILE A 95 -2.32 21.67 -19.87
CA ILE A 95 -1.17 22.28 -20.56
C ILE A 95 0.06 21.38 -20.46
N PHE A 96 0.29 20.77 -19.30
CA PHE A 96 1.37 19.82 -19.09
C PHE A 96 1.23 18.59 -20.00
N TYR A 97 0.02 18.06 -20.16
CA TYR A 97 -0.23 16.89 -21.02
C TYR A 97 -0.12 17.19 -22.52
N LEU A 98 -0.44 18.43 -22.94
CA LEU A 98 -0.42 18.85 -24.35
C LEU A 98 0.94 19.39 -24.83
N ARG A 99 1.91 19.55 -23.92
CA ARG A 99 3.29 19.94 -24.24
C ARG A 99 4.18 18.72 -24.46
#